data_AF-X1D823-F1
#
_entry.id   AF-X1D823-F1
#
_cell.length_a   1.000
_cell.length_b   1.000
_cell.length_c   1.000
_cell.angle_alpha   90.00
_cell.angle_beta   90.00
_cell.angle_gamma   90.00
#
_symmetry.space_group_name_H-M   'P 1'
#
loop_
_entity.id
_entity.type
_entity.pdbx_description
1 polymer ?
#
loop_
_entity_poly.entity_id
_entity_poly.type
_entity_poly.pdbx_seq_one_letter_code
_entity_poly.pdbx_strand_id
1 'polypeptide(L)'
;VQKHLAELGWSNVDRDFITEMSWTIPNAMLLTQGNLFQQKAGAEILTDIAKADINPLYAQQYLDAILTKPASGDIIAYQLRRDPELSGLASELKRIGIHDNYFGLYKELAYQIPPIADIITMAVREAFTPDIAAKFGQYEDFPKDLEEWAAKKGLSSEWAERYWAAHWGLPSATQGFEMLHRSFT
;
A
#
# COMPACT_ATOMS: atom_id res chain seq x y z
N VAL A 1 -45.78 -19.16 20.17
CA VAL A 1 -45.81 -17.73 20.56
C VAL A 1 -47.08 -17.04 20.06
N GLN A 2 -47.29 -16.94 18.74
CA GLN A 2 -48.47 -16.31 18.11
C GLN A 2 -49.85 -16.71 18.69
N LYS A 3 -50.14 -18.02 18.81
CA LYS A 3 -51.39 -18.51 19.40
C LYS A 3 -51.59 -18.05 20.86
N HIS A 4 -50.52 -18.08 21.65
CA HIS A 4 -50.56 -17.71 23.06
C HIS A 4 -50.71 -16.20 23.25
N LEU A 5 -50.07 -15.39 22.39
CA LEU A 5 -50.30 -13.94 22.36
C LEU A 5 -51.75 -13.60 21.96
N ALA A 6 -52.37 -14.40 21.08
CA ALA A 6 -53.78 -14.22 20.70
C ALA A 6 -54.72 -14.54 21.87
N GLU A 7 -54.45 -15.61 22.61
CA GLU A 7 -55.16 -15.98 23.84
C GLU A 7 -55.05 -14.89 24.93
N LEU A 8 -53.95 -14.15 24.95
CA LEU A 8 -53.73 -12.99 25.83
C LEU A 8 -54.37 -11.69 25.32
N GLY A 9 -55.09 -11.73 24.19
CA GLY A 9 -55.86 -10.60 23.66
C GLY A 9 -55.10 -9.64 22.73
N TRP A 10 -53.86 -9.97 22.32
CA TRP A 10 -53.12 -9.14 21.38
C TRP A 10 -53.70 -9.18 19.96
N SER A 11 -53.75 -8.02 19.29
CA SER A 11 -54.19 -7.94 17.89
C SER A 11 -53.25 -8.71 16.97
N ASN A 12 -53.70 -9.08 15.76
CA ASN A 12 -52.80 -9.74 14.80
C ASN A 12 -51.56 -8.87 14.49
N VAL A 13 -51.74 -7.56 14.36
CA VAL A 13 -50.67 -6.60 14.03
C VAL A 13 -49.62 -6.56 15.14
N ASP A 14 -50.05 -6.47 16.41
CA ASP A 14 -49.11 -6.41 17.54
C ASP A 14 -48.37 -7.73 17.74
N ARG A 15 -49.00 -8.85 17.42
CA ARG A 15 -48.36 -10.17 17.51
C ARG A 15 -47.22 -10.33 16.51
N ASP A 16 -47.44 -9.87 15.28
CA ASP A 16 -46.40 -9.90 14.25
C ASP A 16 -45.25 -8.98 14.63
N PHE A 17 -45.56 -7.76 15.08
CA PHE A 17 -44.57 -6.81 15.58
C PHE A 17 -43.74 -7.38 16.75
N ILE A 18 -44.38 -7.97 17.77
CA ILE A 18 -43.67 -8.60 18.90
C ILE A 18 -42.80 -9.77 18.44
N THR A 19 -43.29 -10.55 17.48
CA THR A 19 -42.52 -11.67 16.92
C THR A 19 -41.29 -11.17 16.17
N GLU A 20 -41.42 -10.12 15.36
CA GLU A 20 -40.30 -9.50 14.65
C GLU A 20 -39.27 -8.91 15.62
N MET A 21 -39.72 -8.20 16.67
CA MET A 21 -38.81 -7.69 17.72
C MET A 21 -38.10 -8.79 18.50
N SER A 22 -38.63 -10.03 18.51
CA SER A 22 -38.02 -11.16 19.21
C SER A 22 -36.85 -11.79 18.45
N TRP A 23 -36.72 -11.51 17.16
CA TRP A 23 -35.65 -12.07 16.35
C TRP A 23 -34.32 -11.38 16.64
N THR A 24 -33.27 -12.18 16.85
CA THR A 24 -31.90 -11.66 16.87
C THR A 24 -31.47 -11.33 15.45
N ILE A 25 -31.18 -10.05 15.20
CA ILE A 25 -30.55 -9.61 13.97
C ILE A 25 -29.04 -9.82 14.10
N PRO A 26 -28.32 -10.30 13.06
CA PRO A 26 -26.87 -10.30 13.05
C PRO A 26 -26.32 -8.90 13.34
N ASN A 27 -25.18 -8.80 14.02
CA ASN A 27 -24.55 -7.49 14.21
C ASN A 27 -24.30 -6.80 12.85
N ALA A 28 -24.28 -5.48 12.84
CA ALA A 28 -24.19 -4.69 11.61
C ALA A 28 -22.98 -5.04 10.74
N MET A 29 -21.86 -5.51 11.33
CA MET A 29 -20.67 -5.90 10.57
C MET A 29 -20.91 -7.18 9.77
N LEU A 30 -21.43 -8.22 10.42
CA LEU A 30 -21.73 -9.50 9.77
C LEU A 30 -22.83 -9.33 8.71
N LEU A 31 -23.86 -8.53 9.01
CA LEU A 31 -24.92 -8.21 8.06
C LEU A 31 -24.37 -7.45 6.84
N THR A 32 -23.49 -6.47 7.07
CA THR A 32 -22.85 -5.74 5.97
C THR A 32 -21.96 -6.64 5.12
N GLN A 33 -21.19 -7.54 5.72
CA GLN A 33 -20.37 -8.52 4.99
C GLN A 33 -21.23 -9.44 4.11
N GLY A 34 -22.35 -9.93 4.63
CA GLY A 34 -23.31 -10.71 3.86
C GLY A 34 -23.94 -9.91 2.72
N ASN A 35 -24.25 -8.64 2.94
CA ASN A 35 -24.80 -7.76 1.91
C ASN A 35 -23.80 -7.45 0.80
N LEU A 36 -22.52 -7.21 1.15
CA LEU A 36 -21.42 -7.03 0.19
C LEU A 36 -21.20 -8.29 -0.65
N PHE A 37 -21.20 -9.48 -0.02
CA PHE A 37 -21.07 -10.75 -0.72
C PHE A 37 -22.20 -10.98 -1.74
N GLN A 38 -23.41 -10.55 -1.39
CA GLN A 38 -24.60 -10.60 -2.26
C GLN A 38 -24.65 -9.46 -3.29
N GLN A 39 -23.67 -8.56 -3.31
CA GLN A 39 -23.62 -7.39 -4.21
C GLN A 39 -24.87 -6.50 -4.12
N LYS A 40 -25.45 -6.37 -2.92
CA LYS A 40 -26.60 -5.49 -2.70
C LYS A 40 -26.27 -4.03 -2.97
N ALA A 41 -27.29 -3.26 -3.32
CA ALA A 41 -27.14 -1.83 -3.56
C ALA A 41 -26.74 -1.08 -2.27
N GLY A 42 -25.96 -0.01 -2.40
CA GLY A 42 -25.49 0.79 -1.26
C GLY A 42 -26.63 1.29 -0.36
N ALA A 43 -27.75 1.76 -0.94
CA ALA A 43 -28.91 2.20 -0.19
C ALA A 43 -29.56 1.08 0.65
N GLU A 44 -29.54 -0.16 0.14
CA GLU A 44 -30.03 -1.33 0.87
C GLU A 44 -29.08 -1.69 2.02
N ILE A 45 -27.76 -1.66 1.77
CA ILE A 45 -26.74 -1.87 2.82
C ILE A 45 -26.92 -0.88 3.97
N LEU A 46 -27.10 0.41 3.68
CA LEU A 46 -27.30 1.44 4.70
C LEU A 46 -28.59 1.21 5.51
N THR A 47 -29.66 0.80 4.83
CA THR A 47 -30.94 0.48 5.48
C THR A 47 -30.79 -0.73 6.41
N ASP A 48 -30.08 -1.76 5.98
CA ASP A 48 -29.86 -2.97 6.77
C ASP A 48 -28.90 -2.72 7.94
N ILE A 49 -27.87 -1.89 7.78
CA ILE A 49 -27.02 -1.40 8.88
C ILE A 49 -27.88 -0.71 9.95
N ALA A 50 -28.83 0.13 9.54
CA ALA A 50 -29.72 0.82 10.47
C ALA A 50 -30.67 -0.11 11.23
N LYS A 51 -31.12 -1.20 10.60
CA LYS A 51 -31.89 -2.26 11.27
C LYS A 51 -31.05 -3.03 12.28
N ALA A 52 -29.73 -3.10 12.09
CA ALA A 52 -28.79 -3.79 12.96
C ALA A 52 -28.18 -2.86 14.03
N ASP A 53 -29.04 -2.08 14.68
CA ASP A 53 -28.75 -1.23 15.86
C ASP A 53 -27.82 -0.02 15.63
N ILE A 54 -27.44 0.29 14.39
CA ILE A 54 -26.69 1.51 14.08
C ILE A 54 -27.67 2.66 13.82
N ASN A 55 -27.47 3.81 14.46
CA ASN A 55 -28.29 4.98 14.19
C ASN A 55 -28.21 5.35 12.69
N PRO A 56 -29.34 5.56 11.99
CA PRO A 56 -29.36 5.88 10.55
C PRO A 56 -28.46 7.04 10.14
N LEU A 57 -28.26 8.04 11.01
CA LEU A 57 -27.37 9.18 10.76
C LEU A 57 -25.90 8.78 10.61
N TYR A 58 -25.49 7.66 11.21
CA TYR A 58 -24.12 7.15 11.20
C TYR A 58 -23.95 5.91 10.31
N ALA A 59 -24.99 5.43 9.64
CA ALA A 59 -24.92 4.21 8.82
C ALA A 59 -23.85 4.30 7.73
N GLN A 60 -23.73 5.46 7.08
CA GLN A 60 -22.69 5.70 6.07
C GLN A 60 -21.28 5.71 6.68
N GLN A 61 -21.10 6.43 7.80
CA GLN A 61 -19.84 6.48 8.51
C GLN A 61 -19.40 5.08 8.99
N TYR A 62 -20.36 4.28 9.46
CA TYR A 62 -20.14 2.90 9.85
C TYR A 62 -19.67 2.06 8.65
N LEU A 63 -20.37 2.13 7.52
CA LEU A 63 -20.00 1.44 6.29
C LEU A 63 -18.57 1.79 5.87
N ASP A 64 -18.25 3.07 5.77
CA ASP A 64 -16.92 3.55 5.37
C ASP A 64 -15.83 3.10 6.36
N ALA A 65 -16.15 3.00 7.65
CA ALA A 65 -15.24 2.53 8.69
C ALA A 65 -14.95 1.01 8.60
N ILE A 66 -15.90 0.18 8.16
CA ILE A 66 -15.69 -1.27 8.07
C ILE A 66 -15.19 -1.76 6.71
N LEU A 67 -15.37 -0.96 5.64
CA LEU A 67 -14.83 -1.31 4.33
C LEU A 67 -13.30 -1.40 4.38
N THR A 68 -12.75 -2.42 3.71
CA THR A 68 -11.30 -2.61 3.64
C THR A 68 -10.63 -1.37 3.07
N LYS A 69 -9.62 -0.86 3.80
CA LYS A 69 -8.75 0.20 3.32
C LYS A 69 -7.50 -0.40 2.66
N PRO A 70 -6.86 0.30 1.71
CA PRO A 70 -5.59 -0.14 1.16
C PRO A 70 -4.54 -0.38 2.25
N ALA A 71 -3.63 -1.33 2.02
CA ALA A 71 -2.51 -1.53 2.93
C ALA A 71 -1.58 -0.30 2.92
N SER A 72 -0.93 -0.01 4.04
CA SER A 72 -0.01 1.13 4.15
C SER A 72 1.12 1.07 3.12
N GLY A 73 1.62 -0.12 2.79
CA GLY A 73 2.61 -0.33 1.72
C GLY A 73 2.10 0.05 0.32
N ASP A 74 0.83 -0.24 0.01
CA ASP A 74 0.22 0.15 -1.27
C ASP A 74 0.05 1.67 -1.37
N ILE A 75 -0.34 2.31 -0.27
CA ILE A 75 -0.44 3.77 -0.17
C ILE A 75 0.93 4.41 -0.40
N ILE A 76 1.99 3.89 0.24
CA ILE A 76 3.35 4.38 0.07
C ILE A 76 3.79 4.25 -1.39
N ALA A 77 3.61 3.07 -1.99
CA ALA A 77 3.97 2.83 -3.38
C ALA A 77 3.17 3.71 -4.36
N TYR A 78 1.88 3.96 -4.07
CA TYR A 78 1.05 4.87 -4.85
C TYR A 78 1.54 6.33 -4.74
N GLN A 79 1.85 6.77 -3.52
CA GLN A 79 2.35 8.12 -3.25
C GLN A 79 3.71 8.36 -3.94
N LEU A 80 4.68 7.45 -3.79
CA LEU A 80 5.99 7.55 -4.45
C LEU A 80 5.89 7.74 -5.97
N ARG A 81 4.95 7.04 -6.62
CA ARG A 81 4.76 7.16 -8.09
C ARG A 81 4.22 8.53 -8.53
N ARG A 82 3.59 9.27 -7.63
CA ARG A 82 2.97 10.57 -7.89
C ARG A 82 3.84 11.72 -7.40
N ASP A 83 4.35 11.59 -6.20
CA ASP A 83 5.16 12.56 -5.47
C ASP A 83 6.21 11.82 -4.61
N PRO A 84 7.47 11.74 -5.08
CA PRO A 84 8.57 11.13 -4.33
C PRO A 84 8.88 11.81 -2.99
N GLU A 85 8.44 13.05 -2.75
CA GLU A 85 8.59 13.74 -1.47
C GLU A 85 7.58 13.28 -0.41
N LEU A 86 6.60 12.48 -0.82
CA LEU A 86 5.58 11.88 0.05
C LEU A 86 4.78 12.93 0.82
N SER A 87 4.51 14.09 0.21
CA SER A 87 3.85 15.21 0.89
C SER A 87 2.43 14.88 1.36
N GLY A 88 1.74 13.99 0.64
CA GLY A 88 0.39 13.51 0.98
C GLY A 88 0.35 12.29 1.91
N LEU A 89 1.48 11.65 2.22
CA LEU A 89 1.50 10.34 2.89
C LEU A 89 0.84 10.36 4.27
N ALA A 90 1.12 11.37 5.09
CA ALA A 90 0.59 11.47 6.45
C ALA A 90 -0.95 11.49 6.47
N SER A 91 -1.58 12.23 5.56
CA SER A 91 -3.03 12.31 5.45
C SER A 91 -3.64 10.95 5.08
N GLU A 92 -3.01 10.23 4.15
CA GLU A 92 -3.48 8.90 3.73
C GLU A 92 -3.32 7.84 4.82
N LEU A 93 -2.19 7.86 5.54
CA LEU A 93 -1.96 6.97 6.68
C LEU A 93 -2.99 7.21 7.79
N LYS A 94 -3.30 8.48 8.09
CA LYS A 94 -4.34 8.84 9.05
C LYS A 94 -5.71 8.30 8.66
N ARG A 95 -6.05 8.40 7.36
CA ARG A 95 -7.34 7.96 6.81
C ARG A 95 -7.59 6.47 6.97
N ILE A 96 -6.53 5.66 7.01
CA ILE A 96 -6.62 4.22 7.26
C ILE A 96 -6.42 3.83 8.73
N GLY A 97 -6.29 4.82 9.64
CA GLY A 97 -6.20 4.61 11.08
C GLY A 97 -4.80 4.44 11.64
N ILE A 98 -3.74 4.77 10.88
CA ILE A 98 -2.38 4.80 11.44
C ILE A 98 -2.26 6.01 12.37
N HIS A 99 -1.73 5.77 13.56
CA HIS A 99 -1.49 6.81 14.57
C HIS A 99 -0.38 7.77 14.13
N ASP A 100 -0.57 9.07 14.37
CA ASP A 100 0.29 10.16 13.88
C ASP A 100 1.78 9.99 14.26
N ASN A 101 2.07 9.43 15.45
CA ASN A 101 3.43 9.08 15.89
C ASN A 101 4.22 8.17 14.94
N TYR A 102 3.56 7.41 14.05
CA TYR A 102 4.22 6.49 13.12
C TYR A 102 4.37 7.06 11.71
N PHE A 103 3.93 8.29 11.43
CA PHE A 103 4.04 8.87 10.09
C PHE A 103 5.50 9.04 9.66
N GLY A 104 6.36 9.50 10.56
CA GLY A 104 7.80 9.60 10.31
C GLY A 104 8.41 8.23 9.97
N LEU A 105 8.07 7.19 10.76
CA LEU A 105 8.52 5.81 10.54
C LEU A 105 8.14 5.32 9.13
N TYR A 106 6.88 5.48 8.73
CA TYR A 106 6.45 5.04 7.39
C TYR A 106 7.08 5.85 6.26
N LYS A 107 7.33 7.15 6.47
CA LYS A 107 8.03 7.99 5.50
C LYS A 107 9.49 7.54 5.33
N GLU A 108 10.18 7.23 6.43
CA GLU A 108 11.54 6.72 6.39
C GLU A 108 11.63 5.36 5.68
N LEU A 109 10.74 4.42 6.04
CA LEU A 109 10.67 3.09 5.41
C LEU A 109 10.27 3.11 3.92
N ALA A 110 9.69 4.20 3.43
CA ALA A 110 9.35 4.34 2.02
C ALA A 110 10.59 4.45 1.13
N TYR A 111 11.69 5.00 1.66
CA TYR A 111 12.93 5.14 0.92
C TYR A 111 13.74 3.85 0.99
N GLN A 112 13.95 3.22 -0.16
CA GLN A 112 14.59 1.93 -0.26
C GLN A 112 16.10 2.06 -0.15
N ILE A 113 16.67 1.19 0.66
CA ILE A 113 18.11 0.91 0.65
C ILE A 113 18.31 -0.33 -0.24
N PRO A 114 19.27 -0.30 -1.19
CA PRO A 114 19.61 -1.45 -2.01
C PRO A 114 19.87 -2.72 -1.18
N PRO A 115 19.51 -3.92 -1.70
CA PRO A 115 19.90 -5.18 -1.09
C PRO A 115 21.41 -5.28 -0.89
N ILE A 116 21.84 -6.01 0.14
CA ILE A 116 23.27 -6.13 0.48
C ILE A 116 24.14 -6.64 -0.68
N ALA A 117 23.61 -7.54 -1.52
CA ALA A 117 24.32 -8.07 -2.69
C ALA A 117 24.62 -6.98 -3.73
N ASP A 118 23.70 -6.04 -3.92
CA ASP A 118 23.87 -4.92 -4.84
C ASP A 118 24.88 -3.93 -4.27
N ILE A 119 24.82 -3.66 -2.96
CA ILE A 119 25.82 -2.82 -2.26
C ILE A 119 27.23 -3.42 -2.40
N ILE A 120 27.37 -4.74 -2.24
CA ILE A 120 28.66 -5.43 -2.45
C ILE A 120 29.11 -5.27 -3.90
N THR A 121 28.21 -5.41 -4.87
CA THR A 121 28.53 -5.23 -6.29
C THR A 121 29.00 -3.81 -6.58
N MET A 122 28.33 -2.79 -6.01
CA MET A 122 28.75 -1.39 -6.09
C MET A 122 30.13 -1.15 -5.48
N ALA A 123 30.41 -1.78 -4.33
CA ALA A 123 31.71 -1.71 -3.67
C ALA A 123 32.84 -2.33 -4.50
N VAL A 124 32.64 -3.54 -5.04
CA VAL A 124 33.63 -4.21 -5.89
C VAL A 124 33.88 -3.43 -7.19
N ARG A 125 32.90 -2.68 -7.68
CA ARG A 125 33.01 -1.86 -8.89
C ARG A 125 33.45 -0.42 -8.63
N GLU A 126 33.94 -0.12 -7.43
CA GLU A 126 34.50 1.19 -7.06
C GLU A 126 33.48 2.35 -7.14
N ALA A 127 32.18 2.05 -7.10
CA ALA A 127 31.13 3.08 -7.10
C ALA A 127 31.13 3.93 -5.81
N PHE A 128 31.77 3.46 -4.74
CA PHE A 128 31.94 4.24 -3.50
C PHE A 128 33.28 5.00 -3.43
N THR A 129 34.11 4.94 -4.48
CA THR A 129 35.44 5.57 -4.50
C THR A 129 35.47 6.70 -5.54
N PRO A 130 35.18 7.97 -5.17
CA PRO A 130 34.96 9.06 -6.13
C PRO A 130 36.11 9.28 -7.11
N ASP A 131 37.36 9.20 -6.64
CA ASP A 131 38.55 9.41 -7.48
C ASP A 131 38.68 8.33 -8.56
N ILE A 132 38.34 7.08 -8.23
CA ILE A 132 38.38 5.96 -9.17
C ILE A 132 37.21 6.06 -10.14
N ALA A 133 36.01 6.31 -9.63
CA ALA A 133 34.82 6.44 -10.45
C ALA A 133 34.92 7.58 -11.47
N ALA A 134 35.49 8.72 -11.06
CA ALA A 134 35.77 9.84 -11.96
C ALA A 134 36.82 9.49 -13.03
N LYS A 135 37.90 8.79 -12.65
CA LYS A 135 38.94 8.35 -13.60
C LYS A 135 38.40 7.44 -14.70
N PHE A 136 37.40 6.63 -14.38
CA PHE A 136 36.78 5.69 -15.32
C PHE A 136 35.44 6.18 -15.89
N GLY A 137 35.05 7.43 -15.62
CA GLY A 137 33.81 8.01 -16.15
C GLY A 137 32.54 7.24 -15.72
N GLN A 138 32.55 6.54 -14.58
CA GLN A 138 31.48 5.59 -14.23
C GLN A 138 30.11 6.26 -14.05
N TYR A 139 30.11 7.53 -13.66
CA TYR A 139 28.90 8.35 -13.50
C TYR A 139 28.52 9.15 -14.75
N GLU A 140 29.32 9.09 -15.83
CA GLU A 140 29.03 9.81 -17.07
C GLU A 140 27.76 9.26 -17.73
N ASP A 141 27.07 10.12 -18.47
CA ASP A 141 25.82 9.83 -19.19
C ASP A 141 24.67 9.27 -18.32
N PHE A 142 24.66 9.58 -17.01
CA PHE A 142 23.56 9.19 -16.11
C PHE A 142 22.19 9.69 -16.63
N PRO A 143 21.26 8.79 -16.99
CA PRO A 143 20.00 9.20 -17.60
C PRO A 143 19.06 9.86 -16.58
N LYS A 144 18.55 11.06 -16.90
CA LYS A 144 17.56 11.74 -16.05
C LYS A 144 16.26 10.94 -15.85
N ASP A 145 15.85 10.18 -16.87
CA ASP A 145 14.69 9.30 -16.75
C ASP A 145 14.93 8.19 -15.70
N LEU A 146 16.16 7.68 -15.58
CA LEU A 146 16.50 6.68 -14.56
C LEU A 146 16.33 7.28 -13.16
N GLU A 147 16.79 8.52 -12.95
CA GLU A 147 16.61 9.25 -11.69
C GLU A 147 15.11 9.40 -11.33
N GLU A 148 14.28 9.81 -12.30
CA GLU A 148 12.84 9.97 -12.09
C GLU A 148 12.16 8.64 -11.68
N TRP A 149 12.44 7.57 -12.41
CA TRP A 149 11.83 6.26 -12.13
C TRP A 149 12.38 5.62 -10.84
N ALA A 150 13.65 5.85 -10.53
CA ALA A 150 14.27 5.45 -9.26
C ALA A 150 13.59 6.16 -8.07
N ALA A 151 13.40 7.47 -8.14
CA ALA A 151 12.71 8.24 -7.11
C ALA A 151 11.27 7.72 -6.89
N LYS A 152 10.55 7.38 -7.96
CA LYS A 152 9.21 6.76 -7.90
C LYS A 152 9.18 5.35 -7.29
N LYS A 153 10.34 4.74 -7.08
CA LYS A 153 10.53 3.48 -6.36
C LYS A 153 11.06 3.68 -4.93
N GLY A 154 11.24 4.93 -4.51
CA GLY A 154 11.80 5.26 -3.20
C GLY A 154 13.33 5.20 -3.18
N LEU A 155 13.99 5.08 -4.34
CA LEU A 155 15.43 5.07 -4.40
C LEU A 155 15.95 6.52 -4.50
N SER A 156 16.92 6.89 -3.66
CA SER A 156 17.54 8.22 -3.75
C SER A 156 18.34 8.38 -5.05
N SER A 157 18.54 9.63 -5.47
CA SER A 157 19.40 9.95 -6.63
C SER A 157 20.81 9.36 -6.46
N GLU A 158 21.37 9.48 -5.25
CA GLU A 158 22.66 8.89 -4.88
C GLU A 158 22.73 7.37 -5.08
N TRP A 159 21.67 6.64 -4.72
CA TRP A 159 21.60 5.20 -4.97
C TRP A 159 21.40 4.87 -6.44
N ALA A 160 20.59 5.64 -7.17
CA ALA A 160 20.37 5.47 -8.60
C ALA A 160 21.67 5.68 -9.40
N GLU A 161 22.44 6.71 -9.05
CA GLU A 161 23.76 6.99 -9.61
C GLU A 161 24.73 5.84 -9.32
N ARG A 162 24.70 5.23 -8.13
CA ARG A 162 25.57 4.08 -7.83
C ARG A 162 25.19 2.81 -8.58
N TYR A 163 23.89 2.56 -8.75
CA TYR A 163 23.45 1.49 -9.65
C TYR A 163 23.95 1.74 -11.08
N TRP A 164 23.93 3.00 -11.53
CA TRP A 164 24.52 3.39 -12.79
C TRP A 164 26.04 3.16 -12.78
N ALA A 165 26.82 3.70 -11.84
CA ALA A 165 28.26 3.45 -11.81
C ALA A 165 28.62 1.95 -11.80
N ALA A 166 27.83 1.14 -11.10
CA ALA A 166 27.99 -0.30 -11.02
C ALA A 166 27.35 -1.09 -12.17
N HIS A 167 26.68 -0.46 -13.16
CA HIS A 167 26.05 -1.19 -14.28
C HIS A 167 27.08 -1.64 -15.32
N TRP A 168 28.19 -0.91 -15.45
CA TRP A 168 29.28 -1.25 -16.35
C TRP A 168 29.93 -2.55 -15.90
N GLY A 169 29.86 -3.59 -16.73
CA GLY A 169 30.57 -4.84 -16.51
C GLY A 169 32.04 -4.67 -16.82
N LEU A 170 32.92 -4.91 -15.84
CA LEU A 170 34.34 -5.06 -16.15
C LEU A 170 34.52 -6.32 -17.01
N PRO A 171 35.30 -6.26 -18.10
CA PRO A 171 35.69 -7.48 -18.83
C PRO A 171 36.31 -8.47 -17.85
N SER A 172 35.96 -9.76 -17.97
CA SER A 172 36.65 -10.80 -17.21
C SER A 172 38.15 -10.80 -17.53
N ALA A 173 38.99 -11.33 -16.64
CA ALA A 173 40.43 -11.40 -16.88
C ALA A 173 40.77 -12.09 -18.21
N THR A 174 40.02 -13.13 -18.57
CA THR A 174 40.13 -13.82 -19.87
C THR A 174 39.75 -12.90 -21.03
N GLN A 175 38.65 -12.15 -20.92
CA GLN A 175 38.26 -11.16 -21.93
C GLN A 175 39.31 -10.07 -22.09
N GLY A 176 39.93 -9.61 -20.99
CA GLY A 176 41.06 -8.69 -21.02
C GLY A 176 42.27 -9.26 -21.77
N PHE A 177 42.60 -10.53 -21.54
CA PHE A 177 43.72 -11.20 -22.22
C PHE A 177 43.43 -11.42 -23.72
N GLU A 178 42.19 -11.77 -24.08
CA GLU A 178 41.75 -11.87 -25.47
C GLU A 178 41.76 -10.51 -26.19
N MET A 179 41.33 -9.44 -25.53
CA MET A 179 41.40 -8.07 -26.06
C MET A 179 42.85 -7.61 -26.28
N LEU A 180 43.75 -7.93 -25.35
CA LEU A 180 45.19 -7.67 -25.50
C LEU A 180 45.73 -8.37 -26.75
N HIS A 181 45.44 -9.66 -26.92
CA HIS A 181 45.94 -10.43 -28.05
C HIS A 181 45.36 -10.02 -29.41
N ARG A 182 44.12 -9.53 -29.46
CA ARG A 182 43.52 -8.96 -30.69
C ARG A 182 44.17 -7.64 -31.12
N SER A 183 44.91 -6.96 -30.23
CA SER A 183 45.61 -5.71 -30.54
C SER A 183 47.03 -5.92 -31.08
N PHE A 184 47.51 -7.17 -31.12
CA PHE A 184 48.85 -7.57 -31.59
C PHE A 184 48.82 -8.49 -32.83
N THR A 185 47.69 -8.59 -33.53
CA THR A 185 47.51 -9.28 -34.83
C THR A 185 46.95 -8.33 -35.85
#